data_AF-X0ZX76-F1
#
_entry.id   AF-X0ZX76-F1
#
_cell.length_a   1.000
_cell.length_b   1.000
_cell.length_c   1.000
_cell.angle_alpha   90.00
_cell.angle_beta   90.00
_cell.angle_gamma   90.00
#
_symmetry.space_group_name_H-M   'P 1'
#
loop_
_entity.id
_entity.type
_entity.pdbx_description
1 polymer ?
#
loop_
_entity_poly.entity_id
_entity_poly.type
_entity_poly.pdbx_seq_one_letter_code
_entity_poly.pdbx_strand_id
1 'polypeptide(L)' 'MDNLGRVWLEIDLDAVTHNIKTIRRIVGKNSEIMAVVKANAYGHDAIEISRVALESGATWLGF' A
#
# COMPACT_ATOMS: atom_id res chain seq x y z
N MET A 1 13.15 15.98 7.38
CA MET A 1 13.48 14.55 7.20
C MET A 1 14.75 14.29 7.99
N ASP A 2 14.75 14.63 9.29
CA ASP A 2 16.02 14.87 10.01
C ASP A 2 15.99 14.22 11.39
N ASN A 3 15.93 12.88 11.40
CA ASN A 3 16.50 12.01 12.44
C ASN A 3 16.33 10.52 12.07
N LEU A 4 16.68 10.14 10.85
CA LEU A 4 16.81 8.72 10.51
C LEU A 4 18.16 8.26 11.05
N GLY A 5 18.17 7.20 11.87
CA GLY A 5 19.42 6.64 12.40
C GLY A 5 20.35 6.15 11.27
N ARG A 6 21.53 5.64 11.62
CA ARG A 6 22.52 5.17 10.61
C ARG A 6 21.99 4.08 9.67
N VAL A 7 20.90 3.42 10.02
CA VAL A 7 20.23 2.38 9.23
C VAL A 7 18.77 2.78 9.11
N TRP A 8 18.28 2.84 7.87
CA TRP A 8 16.91 3.19 7.55
C TRP A 8 16.41 2.33 6.39
N LEU A 9 15.10 2.29 6.24
CA LEU A 9 14.39 1.66 5.13
C LEU A 9 13.58 2.76 4.42
N GLU A 10 13.68 2.80 3.10
CA GLU A 10 12.86 3.67 2.27
C GLU A 10 11.80 2.84 1.57
N ILE A 11 10.56 3.33 1.57
CA ILE A 11 9.43 2.70 0.90
C ILE A 11 8.98 3.60 -0.24
N ASP A 12 8.99 3.06 -1.45
CA ASP A 12 8.46 3.74 -2.63
C ASP A 12 6.92 3.59 -2.68
N LEU A 13 6.21 4.69 -2.38
CA LEU A 13 4.74 4.73 -2.39
C LEU A 13 4.16 4.83 -3.81
N ASP A 14 4.93 5.29 -4.79
CA ASP A 14 4.52 5.28 -6.19
C ASP A 14 4.48 3.84 -6.73
N ALA A 15 5.39 2.99 -6.27
CA ALA A 15 5.34 1.55 -6.57
C ALA A 15 4.06 0.90 -6.01
N VAL A 16 3.64 1.24 -4.79
CA VAL A 16 2.38 0.75 -4.19
C VAL A 16 1.18 1.20 -5.02
N THR A 17 1.15 2.48 -5.38
CA THR A 17 0.13 3.08 -6.23
C THR A 17 0.04 2.40 -7.58
N HIS A 18 1.20 2.19 -8.22
CA HIS A 18 1.31 1.50 -9.50
C HIS A 18 0.74 0.08 -9.41
N ASN A 19 1.13 -0.68 -8.39
CA ASN A 19 0.73 -2.07 -8.21
C ASN A 19 -0.79 -2.20 -8.06
N ILE A 20 -1.42 -1.34 -7.24
CA ILE A 20 -2.86 -1.37 -7.03
C ILE A 20 -3.62 -0.95 -8.29
N LYS A 21 -3.14 0.08 -9.00
CA LYS A 21 -3.73 0.49 -10.30
C LYS A 21 -3.59 -0.62 -11.35
N THR A 22 -2.49 -1.37 -11.34
CA THR A 22 -2.30 -2.52 -12.22
C THR A 22 -3.29 -3.64 -11.89
N ILE A 23 -3.47 -4.00 -10.61
CA ILE A 23 -4.50 -4.96 -10.18
C ILE A 23 -5.89 -4.48 -10.61
N ARG A 24 -6.21 -3.20 -10.39
CA ARG A 24 -7.48 -2.59 -10.81
C ARG A 24 -7.74 -2.72 -12.31
N ARG A 25 -6.71 -2.54 -13.16
CA ARG A 25 -6.84 -2.73 -14.62
C ARG A 25 -7.13 -4.18 -14.99
N ILE A 26 -6.56 -5.14 -14.25
CA ILE A 26 -6.73 -6.58 -14.50
C ILE A 26 -8.13 -7.05 -14.07
N VAL A 27 -8.56 -6.70 -12.86
CA VAL A 27 -9.84 -7.20 -12.30
C VAL A 27 -11.06 -6.38 -12.77
N GLY A 28 -10.83 -5.19 -13.34
CA GLY A 28 -11.88 -4.29 -13.77
C GLY A 28 -12.57 -3.56 -12.61
N LYS A 29 -13.61 -2.78 -12.92
CA LYS A 29 -14.28 -1.89 -11.96
C LYS A 29 -15.31 -2.59 -11.05
N ASN A 30 -15.75 -3.79 -11.41
CA ASN A 30 -16.85 -4.49 -10.71
C ASN A 30 -16.36 -5.38 -9.55
N SER A 31 -15.05 -5.62 -9.47
CA SER A 31 -14.45 -6.39 -8.38
C SER A 31 -13.93 -5.46 -7.30
N GLU A 32 -14.18 -5.78 -6.04
CA GLU A 32 -13.54 -5.10 -4.93
C GLU A 32 -12.08 -5.54 -4.79
N ILE A 33 -11.24 -4.68 -4.21
CA ILE A 33 -9.83 -4.99 -3.95
C ILE A 33 -9.59 -4.82 -2.46
N MET A 34 -9.11 -5.88 -1.82
CA MET A 34 -8.67 -5.86 -0.43
C MET A 34 -7.14 -5.79 -0.39
N ALA A 35 -6.60 -4.70 0.15
CA ALA A 35 -5.18 -4.61 0.45
C ALA A 35 -4.91 -5.29 1.81
N VAL A 36 -4.13 -6.37 1.80
CA VAL A 36 -3.73 -7.05 3.03
C VAL A 36 -2.52 -6.30 3.61
N VAL A 37 -2.70 -5.70 4.78
CA VAL A 37 -1.72 -4.87 5.49
C VAL A 37 -1.29 -5.48 6.82
N LYS A 38 -1.45 -6.80 6.96
CA LYS A 38 -1.01 -7.57 8.12
C LYS A 38 0.47 -7.36 8.45
N ALA A 39 0.84 -7.59 9.70
CA ALA A 39 2.22 -7.50 10.17
C ALA A 39 2.89 -6.15 9.81
N ASN A 40 2.22 -5.04 10.12
CA ASN A 40 2.65 -3.67 9.80
C ASN A 40 2.88 -3.45 8.29
N ALA A 41 1.92 -3.86 7.46
CA ALA A 41 2.07 -3.96 6.01
C ALA A 41 3.35 -4.68 5.59
N TYR A 42 3.58 -5.88 6.14
CA TYR A 42 4.80 -6.66 5.89
C TYR A 42 6.08 -5.85 6.17
N GLY A 43 6.07 -4.99 7.21
CA GLY A 43 7.18 -4.13 7.59
C GLY A 43 7.28 -2.79 6.85
N HIS A 44 6.30 -2.43 6.02
CA HIS A 44 6.32 -1.22 5.17
C HIS A 44 5.55 -0.03 5.77
N ASP A 45 5.16 -0.10 7.05
CA ASP A 45 4.24 0.84 7.72
C ASP A 45 2.78 0.61 7.32
N ALA A 46 2.01 -0.01 8.21
CA ALA A 46 0.60 -0.32 7.95
C ALA A 46 -0.26 0.93 7.74
N ILE A 47 0.05 2.05 8.40
CA ILE A 47 -0.78 3.25 8.31
C ILE A 47 -0.58 3.89 6.94
N GLU A 48 0.66 4.15 6.57
CA GLU A 48 0.97 4.85 5.32
C GLU A 48 0.60 3.99 4.10
N ILE A 49 0.87 2.68 4.14
CA ILE A 49 0.47 1.76 3.08
C ILE A 49 -1.05 1.64 2.97
N SER A 50 -1.77 1.57 4.09
CA SER A 50 -3.24 1.52 4.06
C SER A 50 -3.83 2.76 3.40
N ARG A 51 -3.31 3.95 3.74
CA ARG A 51 -3.74 5.23 3.16
C ARG A 51 -3.53 5.24 1.65
N VAL A 52 -2.30 4.97 1.21
CA VAL A 52 -1.96 4.93 -0.23
C VAL A 52 -2.77 3.87 -0.96
N ALA A 53 -3.03 2.72 -0.32
CA ALA A 53 -3.79 1.65 -0.94
C ALA A 53 -5.24 2.03 -1.22
N LEU A 54 -5.91 2.65 -0.23
CA LEU A 54 -7.28 3.15 -0.37
C LEU A 54 -7.36 4.26 -1.43
N GLU A 55 -6.42 5.23 -1.39
CA GLU A 55 -6.33 6.30 -2.39
C GLU A 55 -6.08 5.77 -3.82
N SER A 56 -5.40 4.62 -3.93
CA SER A 56 -5.07 4.00 -5.22
C SER A 56 -6.15 3.07 -5.78
N GLY A 57 -7.23 2.82 -5.03
CA GLY A 57 -8.40 2.08 -5.49
C GLY A 57 -8.64 0.71 -4.84
N ALA A 58 -7.94 0.39 -3.74
CA ALA A 58 -8.42 -0.62 -2.80
C ALA A 58 -9.66 -0.10 -2.08
N THR A 59 -10.61 -0.98 -1.77
CA THR A 59 -11.86 -0.63 -1.06
C THR A 59 -11.95 -1.27 0.32
N TRP A 60 -11.08 -2.24 0.60
CA TRP A 60 -10.99 -2.93 1.89
C TRP A 60 -9.54 -3.05 2.35
N LEU A 61 -9.37 -3.16 3.67
CA LEU A 61 -8.11 -3.51 4.32
C LEU A 61 -8.28 -4.83 5.07
N GLY A 62 -7.30 -5.73 4.93
CA GLY A 62 -7.19 -6.96 5.72
C GLY A 62 -5.97 -6.90 6.64
N PHE A 63 -6.18 -7.09 7.95
CA PHE A 63 -5.13 -6.99 8.98
C PHE A 63 -4.60 -8.35 9.43
#